data_AF-A0A5K1GYZ6-F1
#
_entry.id   AF-A0A5K1GYZ6-F1
#
_cell.length_a   1.000
_cell.length_b   1.000
_cell.length_c   1.000
_cell.angle_alpha   90.00
_cell.angle_beta   90.00
_cell.angle_gamma   90.00
#
_symmetry.space_group_name_H-M   'P 1'
#
loop_
_entity.id
_entity.type
_entity.pdbx_description
1 polymer ?
#
loop_
_entity_poly.entity_id
_entity_poly.type
_entity_poly.pdbx_seq_one_letter_code
_entity_poly.pdbx_strand_id
1 'polypeptide(L)'
;SVALIAALVAMVMALEFASIADAKYNSYLRVYEKPGCRGRSEKYEACGCHNLEFNGGYKYDYNEKHDADSRMVVYMGYNCEG
;
A
#
# COMPACT_ATOMS: atom_id res chain seq x y z
N SER A 1 -35.29 3.50 -16.14
CA SER A 1 -35.98 4.48 -15.26
C SER A 1 -34.93 5.22 -14.43
N VAL A 2 -35.22 6.45 -13.98
CA VAL A 2 -34.28 7.30 -13.21
C VAL A 2 -33.76 6.60 -11.93
N ALA A 3 -34.59 5.75 -11.32
CA ALA A 3 -34.23 4.95 -10.15
C ALA A 3 -33.06 3.97 -10.39
N LEU A 4 -32.97 3.37 -11.58
CA LEU A 4 -31.90 2.43 -11.94
C LEU A 4 -30.54 3.14 -12.08
N ILE A 5 -30.55 4.35 -12.62
CA ILE A 5 -29.34 5.17 -12.78
C ILE A 5 -28.86 5.66 -11.40
N ALA A 6 -29.77 6.10 -10.54
CA ALA A 6 -29.44 6.51 -9.17
C ALA A 6 -28.86 5.33 -8.35
N ALA A 7 -29.41 4.14 -8.48
CA ALA A 7 -28.89 2.94 -7.83
C ALA A 7 -27.47 2.59 -8.32
N LEU A 8 -27.22 2.67 -9.63
CA LEU A 8 -25.90 2.39 -10.21
C LEU A 8 -24.86 3.41 -9.72
N VAL A 9 -25.20 4.71 -9.71
CA VAL A 9 -24.30 5.77 -9.22
C VAL A 9 -24.00 5.57 -7.73
N ALA A 10 -24.99 5.24 -6.91
CA ALA A 10 -24.78 4.95 -5.49
C ALA A 10 -23.86 3.74 -5.28
N MET A 11 -23.99 2.70 -6.11
CA MET A 11 -23.14 1.51 -6.06
C MET A 11 -21.69 1.83 -6.42
N VAL A 12 -21.48 2.59 -7.51
CA VAL A 12 -20.15 3.03 -7.93
C VAL A 12 -19.50 3.88 -6.84
N MET A 13 -20.22 4.86 -6.29
CA MET A 13 -19.71 5.69 -5.20
C MET A 13 -19.35 4.85 -3.97
N ALA A 14 -20.19 3.88 -3.57
CA ALA A 14 -19.91 3.00 -2.44
C ALA A 14 -18.65 2.13 -2.63
N LEU A 15 -18.41 1.65 -3.86
CA LEU A 15 -17.19 0.92 -4.22
C LEU A 15 -15.94 1.80 -4.14
N GLU A 16 -16.00 3.03 -4.65
CA GLU A 16 -14.90 4.00 -4.56
C GLU A 16 -14.59 4.38 -3.11
N PHE A 17 -15.60 4.53 -2.24
CA PHE A 17 -15.35 4.84 -0.83
C PHE A 17 -14.75 3.67 -0.04
N ALA A 18 -15.16 2.44 -0.34
CA ALA A 18 -14.58 1.25 0.28
C ALA A 18 -13.09 1.09 -0.07
N SER A 19 -12.71 1.33 -1.33
CA SER A 19 -11.32 1.22 -1.79
C SER A 19 -10.42 2.35 -1.25
N ILE A 20 -10.94 3.58 -1.14
CA ILE A 20 -10.19 4.72 -0.61
C ILE A 20 -10.00 4.62 0.90
N ALA A 21 -10.96 4.05 1.64
CA ALA A 21 -10.83 3.84 3.08
C ALA A 21 -9.69 2.85 3.37
N ASP A 22 -9.62 1.72 2.67
CA ASP A 22 -8.57 0.71 2.87
C ASP A 22 -7.15 1.26 2.59
N ALA A 23 -6.97 1.96 1.46
CA ALA A 23 -5.64 2.43 1.06
C ALA A 23 -5.02 3.51 1.97
N LYS A 24 -5.84 4.23 2.75
CA LYS A 24 -5.37 5.31 3.62
C LYS A 24 -4.85 4.82 4.97
N TYR A 25 -5.24 3.63 5.39
CA TYR A 25 -4.99 3.16 6.76
C TYR A 25 -4.09 1.94 6.87
N ASN A 26 -3.64 1.34 5.76
CA ASN A 26 -2.76 0.18 5.85
C ASN A 26 -1.29 0.59 6.12
N SER A 27 -0.59 -0.28 6.82
CA SER A 27 0.84 -0.24 7.07
C SER A 27 1.58 -0.43 5.75
N TYR A 28 2.67 0.30 5.55
CA TYR A 28 3.38 0.25 4.28
C TYR A 28 4.88 0.45 4.43
N LEU A 29 5.62 -0.13 3.50
CA LEU A 29 7.03 0.15 3.31
C LEU A 29 7.17 1.24 2.25
N ARG A 30 7.94 2.28 2.55
CA ARG A 30 8.36 3.29 1.58
C ARG A 30 9.85 3.14 1.33
N VAL A 31 10.23 2.97 0.07
CA VAL A 31 11.64 2.84 -0.33
C VAL A 31 12.02 4.01 -1.22
N TYR A 32 13.19 4.58 -0.98
CA TYR A 32 13.66 5.81 -1.58
C TYR A 32 14.83 5.53 -2.53
N GLU A 33 14.93 6.34 -3.57
CA GLU A 33 16.00 6.28 -4.56
C GLU A 33 17.38 6.60 -3.96
N LYS A 34 17.44 7.50 -2.97
CA LYS A 34 18.70 7.92 -2.33
C LYS A 34 18.80 7.48 -0.87
N PRO A 35 20.02 7.34 -0.32
CA PRO A 35 20.22 7.12 1.10
C PRO A 35 19.57 8.21 1.97
N GLY A 36 19.16 7.84 3.19
CA GLY A 36 18.60 8.77 4.17
C GLY A 36 17.20 9.29 3.84
N CYS A 37 16.39 8.48 3.13
CA CYS A 37 14.99 8.77 2.82
C CYS A 37 14.78 10.03 1.96
N ARG A 38 15.56 10.17 0.89
CA ARG A 38 15.56 11.35 0.00
C ARG A 38 15.27 10.97 -1.45
N GLY A 39 14.81 11.95 -2.23
CA GLY A 39 14.55 11.78 -3.66
C GLY A 39 13.19 11.12 -3.92
N ARG A 40 13.08 10.44 -5.06
CA ARG A 40 11.87 9.69 -5.40
C ARG A 40 11.66 8.53 -4.43
N SER A 41 10.42 8.12 -4.27
CA SER A 41 10.06 7.00 -3.41
C SER A 41 8.92 6.18 -3.99
N GLU A 42 8.91 4.90 -3.70
CA GLU A 42 7.81 4.00 -4.01
C GLU A 42 7.18 3.47 -2.70
N LYS A 43 5.86 3.21 -2.73
CA LYS A 43 5.08 2.70 -1.60
C LYS A 43 4.69 1.24 -1.88
N TYR A 44 4.97 0.35 -0.96
CA TYR A 44 4.55 -1.05 -0.96
C TYR A 44 3.60 -1.29 0.21
N GLU A 45 2.32 -1.47 -0.11
CA GLU A 45 1.23 -1.66 0.86
C GLU A 45 0.43 -2.94 0.63
N ALA A 46 0.65 -3.59 -0.52
CA ALA A 46 -0.03 -4.84 -0.84
C ALA A 46 0.61 -6.01 -0.10
N CYS A 47 -0.22 -6.97 0.31
CA CYS A 47 0.24 -8.24 0.83
C CYS A 47 0.92 -9.05 -0.27
N GLY A 48 2.07 -9.65 0.03
CA GLY A 48 2.79 -10.52 -0.88
C GLY A 48 4.29 -10.21 -0.94
N CYS A 49 4.95 -10.84 -1.91
CA CYS A 49 6.36 -10.60 -2.20
C CYS A 49 6.49 -9.58 -3.34
N HIS A 50 7.31 -8.55 -3.13
CA HIS A 50 7.56 -7.52 -4.12
C HIS A 50 9.07 -7.25 -4.25
N ASN A 51 9.55 -7.21 -5.49
CA ASN A 51 10.90 -6.71 -5.77
C ASN A 51 10.89 -5.19 -5.64
N LEU A 52 11.88 -4.65 -4.93
CA LEU A 52 12.01 -3.21 -4.75
C LEU A 52 12.60 -2.56 -6.01
N GLU A 53 12.01 -1.46 -6.47
CA GLU A 53 12.55 -0.65 -7.58
C GLU A 53 13.79 0.13 -7.13
N PHE A 54 13.75 0.67 -5.91
CA PHE A 54 14.83 1.49 -5.35
C PHE A 54 15.63 0.75 -4.28
N ASN A 55 16.93 1.10 -4.19
CA ASN A 55 17.89 0.47 -3.26
C ASN A 55 18.52 1.49 -2.28
N GLY A 56 17.85 2.63 -2.04
CA GLY A 56 18.34 3.67 -1.14
C GLY A 56 17.86 3.50 0.30
N GLY A 57 17.42 4.59 0.93
CA GLY A 57 16.82 4.52 2.27
C GLY A 57 15.43 3.90 2.25
N TYR A 58 14.98 3.36 3.37
CA TYR A 58 13.62 2.84 3.53
C TYR A 58 13.00 3.29 4.85
N LYS A 59 11.67 3.33 4.89
CA LYS A 59 10.88 3.63 6.08
C LYS A 59 9.66 2.73 6.11
N TYR A 60 9.44 2.04 7.22
CA TYR A 60 8.20 1.30 7.46
C TYR A 60 7.27 2.17 8.31
N ASP A 61 6.09 2.47 7.77
CA ASP A 61 5.04 3.23 8.44
C ASP A 61 3.99 2.21 8.93
N TYR A 62 4.03 1.91 10.22
CA TYR A 62 3.13 0.94 10.87
C TYR A 62 1.84 1.61 11.35
N ASN A 63 0.70 0.98 11.08
CA ASN A 63 -0.60 1.38 11.60
C ASN A 63 -1.23 0.28 12.46
N GLU A 64 -0.97 0.34 13.76
CA GLU A 64 -1.45 -0.64 14.76
C GLU A 64 -2.97 -0.83 14.77
N LYS A 65 -3.74 0.22 14.42
CA LYS A 65 -5.20 0.18 14.52
C LYS A 65 -5.85 -0.63 13.42
N HIS A 66 -5.18 -0.74 12.27
CA HIS A 66 -5.71 -1.40 11.09
C HIS A 66 -5.02 -2.74 10.83
N ASP A 67 -3.74 -2.87 11.19
CA ASP A 67 -2.97 -4.06 10.90
C ASP A 67 -2.22 -4.58 12.14
N ALA A 68 -2.97 -4.91 13.19
CA ALA A 68 -2.39 -5.47 14.42
C ALA A 68 -1.50 -6.70 14.15
N ASP A 69 -1.85 -7.49 13.14
CA ASP A 69 -1.12 -8.69 12.72
C ASP A 69 -0.19 -8.46 11.51
N SER A 70 0.08 -7.20 11.12
CA SER A 70 0.98 -6.90 9.99
C SER A 70 2.38 -7.44 10.25
N ARG A 71 2.94 -8.12 9.25
CA ARG A 71 4.34 -8.57 9.29
C ARG A 71 5.06 -8.13 8.03
N MET A 72 6.09 -7.31 8.20
CA MET A 72 7.03 -6.96 7.14
C MET A 72 8.30 -7.79 7.29
N VAL A 73 8.72 -8.46 6.21
CA VAL A 73 10.00 -9.19 6.12
C VAL A 73 10.75 -8.64 4.92
N VAL A 74 12.02 -8.32 5.10
CA VAL A 74 12.91 -7.86 4.02
C VAL A 74 13.90 -8.97 3.72
N TYR A 75 14.04 -9.28 2.43
CA TYR A 75 14.94 -10.31 1.92
C TYR A 75 16.13 -9.65 1.23
N MET A 76 17.30 -10.28 1.32
CA MET A 76 18.51 -9.78 0.67
C MET A 76 18.49 -10.07 -0.84
N GLY A 77 17.89 -11.19 -1.25
CA GLY A 77 17.70 -11.57 -2.64
C GLY A 77 16.40 -11.05 -3.24
N TYR A 78 16.33 -11.12 -4.57
CA TYR A 78 15.08 -10.89 -5.29
C TYR A 78 14.10 -12.04 -5.05
N ASN A 79 12.81 -11.79 -5.32
CA ASN A 79 11.73 -12.77 -5.25
C ASN A 79 11.56 -13.42 -3.87
N CYS A 80 11.92 -12.69 -2.82
CA CYS A 80 11.85 -13.14 -1.43
C CYS A 80 12.74 -14.34 -1.12
N GLU A 81 13.95 -14.32 -1.67
CA GLU A 81 15.00 -15.30 -1.41
C GLU A 81 16.07 -14.77 -0.44
N GLY A 82 16.65 -15.67 0.35
CA GLY A 82 17.71 -15.37 1.32
C GLY A 82 17.21 -15.42 2.75
#